data_AF-A0A2S1LML3-F1
#
_entry.id   AF-A0A2S1LML3-F1
#
_cell.length_a   1.000
_cell.length_b   1.000
_cell.length_c   1.000
_cell.angle_alpha   90.00
_cell.angle_beta   90.00
_cell.angle_gamma   90.00
#
_symmetry.space_group_name_H-M   'P 1'
#
loop_
_entity.id
_entity.type
_entity.pdbx_description
1 polymer ?
#
loop_
_entity_poly.entity_id
_entity_poly.type
_entity_poly.pdbx_seq_one_letter_code
_entity_poly.pdbx_strand_id
1 'polypeptide(L)'
;MGFLKDNLMRLILVCTVIIAFFFIAQYLTMDEKFYNSMLEMRKQKKFSGIVVEKYIDTFEHSTPMLKLNNNNNNNNNNNDVPLENEFWDSIMVGDSVVKIRGQAEINVYRNDSTKIILNYKDYYKELIERSKKKIDEEFNTISRYVSTVYLL
;
A
#
# COMPACT_ATOMS: atom_id res chain seq x y z
N MET A 1 19.85 -20.91 -47.14
CA MET A 1 18.54 -20.69 -46.47
C MET A 1 18.58 -20.79 -44.93
N GLY A 2 19.68 -21.24 -44.28
CA GLY A 2 19.76 -21.33 -42.81
C GLY A 2 19.85 -19.96 -42.10
N PHE A 3 20.67 -19.05 -42.60
CA PHE A 3 20.94 -17.74 -41.97
C PHE A 3 19.68 -16.88 -41.72
N LEU A 4 18.71 -16.89 -42.66
CA LEU A 4 17.45 -16.17 -42.51
C LEU A 4 16.55 -16.80 -41.44
N LYS A 5 16.57 -18.13 -41.30
CA LYS A 5 15.79 -18.85 -40.29
C LYS A 5 16.36 -18.63 -38.89
N ASP A 6 17.69 -18.61 -38.76
CA ASP A 6 18.36 -18.40 -37.48
C ASP A 6 18.13 -16.98 -36.94
N ASN A 7 18.18 -15.97 -37.80
CA ASN A 7 17.89 -14.58 -37.41
C ASN A 7 16.40 -14.35 -37.12
N LEU A 8 15.49 -15.00 -37.88
CA LEU A 8 14.06 -14.95 -37.62
C LEU A 8 13.71 -15.56 -36.25
N MET A 9 14.29 -16.71 -35.90
CA MET A 9 14.06 -17.35 -34.60
C MET A 9 14.56 -16.49 -33.43
N ARG A 10 15.71 -15.84 -33.57
CA ARG A 10 16.22 -14.88 -32.57
C ARG A 10 15.29 -13.69 -32.41
N LEU A 11 14.76 -13.15 -33.50
CA LEU A 11 13.83 -12.03 -33.48
C LEU A 11 12.51 -12.41 -32.78
N ILE A 12 11.93 -13.58 -33.11
CA ILE A 12 10.72 -14.08 -32.46
C ILE A 12 10.94 -14.22 -30.94
N LEU A 13 12.06 -14.81 -30.52
CA LEU A 13 12.38 -14.97 -29.10
C LEU A 13 12.46 -13.63 -28.37
N VAL A 14 13.12 -12.63 -28.96
CA VAL A 14 13.19 -11.28 -28.39
C VAL A 14 11.79 -10.66 -28.29
N CYS A 15 10.97 -10.77 -29.33
CA CYS A 15 9.59 -10.28 -29.30
C CYS A 15 8.76 -10.96 -28.21
N THR A 16 8.87 -12.27 -28.04
CA THR A 16 8.16 -13.02 -26.99
C THR A 16 8.58 -12.54 -25.60
N VAL A 17 9.88 -12.32 -25.37
CA VAL A 17 10.39 -11.79 -24.09
C VAL A 17 9.85 -10.40 -23.82
N ILE A 18 9.86 -9.50 -24.82
CA ILE A 18 9.30 -8.14 -24.68
C ILE A 18 7.80 -8.18 -24.34
N ILE A 19 7.04 -9.02 -25.03
CA ILE A 19 5.60 -9.19 -24.76
C ILE A 19 5.38 -9.69 -23.32
N ALA A 20 6.16 -10.69 -22.89
CA ALA A 20 6.07 -11.20 -21.52
C ALA A 20 6.38 -10.12 -20.47
N PHE A 21 7.40 -9.30 -20.71
CA PHE A 21 7.70 -8.14 -19.84
C PHE A 21 6.55 -7.14 -19.79
N PHE A 22 5.88 -6.88 -20.91
CA PHE A 22 4.70 -6.00 -20.94
C PHE A 22 3.56 -6.54 -20.08
N PHE A 23 3.27 -7.84 -20.15
CA PHE A 23 2.23 -8.46 -19.31
C PHE A 23 2.60 -8.43 -17.82
N ILE A 24 3.87 -8.69 -17.48
CA ILE A 24 4.36 -8.61 -16.09
C ILE A 24 4.26 -7.16 -15.59
N ALA A 25 4.67 -6.19 -16.39
CA ALA A 25 4.56 -4.77 -16.03
C ALA A 25 3.11 -4.39 -15.76
N GLN A 26 2.17 -4.77 -16.65
CA GLN A 26 0.75 -4.49 -16.46
C GLN A 26 0.17 -5.13 -15.18
N TYR A 27 0.64 -6.33 -14.83
CA TYR A 27 0.22 -7.02 -13.61
C TYR A 27 0.78 -6.37 -12.33
N LEU A 28 2.00 -5.83 -12.39
CA LEU A 28 2.67 -5.18 -11.26
C LEU A 28 2.26 -3.71 -11.05
N THR A 29 1.59 -3.09 -12.02
CA THR A 29 1.10 -1.72 -11.87
C THR A 29 0.07 -1.64 -10.75
N MET A 30 0.36 -0.83 -9.72
CA MET A 30 -0.58 -0.54 -8.63
C MET A 30 -1.79 0.22 -9.19
N ASP A 31 -2.85 -0.53 -9.49
CA ASP A 31 -4.10 0.03 -9.99
C ASP A 31 -5.09 0.31 -8.85
N GLU A 32 -6.24 0.87 -9.20
CA GLU A 32 -7.33 1.14 -8.25
C GLU A 32 -7.83 -0.16 -7.57
N LYS A 33 -7.75 -1.31 -8.26
CA LYS A 33 -8.18 -2.59 -7.69
C LYS A 33 -7.24 -3.04 -6.58
N PHE A 34 -5.93 -2.82 -6.71
CA PHE A 34 -4.95 -3.09 -5.67
C PHE A 34 -5.28 -2.34 -4.37
N TYR A 35 -5.50 -1.03 -4.45
CA TYR A 35 -5.86 -0.22 -3.28
C TYR A 35 -7.22 -0.61 -2.67
N ASN A 36 -8.21 -0.91 -3.52
CA ASN A 36 -9.50 -1.41 -3.04
C ASN A 36 -9.36 -2.76 -2.33
N SER A 37 -8.50 -3.67 -2.83
CA SER A 37 -8.22 -4.94 -2.17
C SER A 37 -7.55 -4.74 -0.81
N MET A 38 -6.57 -3.83 -0.72
CA MET A 38 -5.94 -3.46 0.54
C MET A 38 -6.95 -2.86 1.54
N LEU A 39 -7.83 -1.97 1.09
CA LEU A 39 -8.91 -1.43 1.91
C LEU A 39 -9.81 -2.54 2.46
N GLU A 40 -10.21 -3.50 1.63
CA GLU A 40 -11.03 -4.64 2.08
C GLU A 40 -10.28 -5.51 3.09
N MET A 41 -9.00 -5.79 2.88
CA MET A 41 -8.16 -6.51 3.86
C MET A 41 -8.11 -5.75 5.21
N ARG A 42 -7.94 -4.43 5.18
CA ARG A 42 -7.94 -3.58 6.37
C ARG A 42 -9.29 -3.54 7.08
N LYS A 43 -10.40 -3.53 6.32
CA LYS A 43 -11.75 -3.64 6.89
C LYS A 43 -11.93 -4.94 7.65
N GLN A 44 -11.40 -6.06 7.14
CA GLN A 44 -11.53 -7.36 7.79
C GLN A 44 -10.70 -7.52 9.08
N LYS A 45 -9.71 -6.65 9.33
CA LYS A 45 -8.95 -6.66 10.58
C LYS A 45 -9.76 -6.09 11.75
N LYS A 46 -9.58 -6.70 12.92
CA LYS A 46 -10.13 -6.30 14.21
C LYS A 46 -9.01 -6.25 15.23
N PHE A 47 -8.96 -5.18 16.01
CA PHE A 47 -8.08 -5.08 17.17
C PHE A 47 -8.66 -4.08 18.16
N SER A 48 -8.32 -4.25 19.43
CA SER A 48 -8.69 -3.32 20.49
C SER A 48 -7.71 -3.45 21.64
N GLY A 49 -7.34 -2.34 22.26
CA GLY A 49 -6.49 -2.36 23.44
C GLY A 49 -5.86 -1.00 23.71
N ILE A 50 -5.07 -0.94 24.78
CA ILE A 50 -4.28 0.24 25.11
C ILE A 50 -2.92 0.12 24.44
N VAL A 51 -2.48 1.17 23.76
CA VAL A 51 -1.15 1.20 23.14
C VAL A 51 -0.10 1.24 24.24
N VAL A 52 0.70 0.19 24.38
CA VAL A 52 1.81 0.14 25.36
C VAL A 52 3.14 0.50 24.75
N GLU A 53 3.30 0.26 23.45
CA GLU A 53 4.56 0.49 22.76
C GLU A 53 4.31 0.77 21.28
N LYS A 54 5.18 1.61 20.71
CA LYS A 54 5.28 1.89 19.29
C LYS A 54 6.68 1.54 18.84
N TYR A 55 6.82 0.72 17.83
CA TYR A 55 8.13 0.33 17.31
C TYR A 55 8.08 0.12 15.79
N ILE A 56 9.24 0.09 15.16
CA ILE A 56 9.41 -0.26 13.75
C ILE A 56 9.97 -1.67 13.71
N ASP A 57 9.26 -2.61 13.09
CA ASP A 57 9.76 -3.96 12.92
C ASP A 57 10.87 -4.00 11.86
N THR A 58 12.11 -4.00 12.34
CA THR A 58 13.29 -4.04 11.47
C THR A 58 13.45 -5.38 10.71
N PHE A 59 12.78 -6.44 11.14
CA PHE A 59 12.85 -7.75 10.49
C PHE A 59 11.82 -7.90 9.37
N GLU A 60 10.61 -7.38 9.56
CA GLU A 60 9.53 -7.43 8.58
C GLU A 60 9.29 -6.05 7.94
N HIS A 61 10.02 -5.78 6.85
CA HIS A 61 9.83 -4.61 5.97
C HIS A 61 9.89 -3.23 6.65
N SER A 62 10.48 -3.09 7.84
CA SER A 62 10.45 -1.81 8.59
C SER A 62 9.03 -1.32 8.81
N THR A 63 8.11 -2.24 9.10
CA THR A 63 6.68 -1.93 9.27
C THR A 63 6.45 -1.24 10.61
N PRO A 64 5.73 -0.10 10.67
CA PRO A 64 5.33 0.49 11.94
C PRO A 64 4.31 -0.39 12.65
N MET A 65 4.63 -0.74 13.89
CA MET A 65 3.84 -1.62 14.73
C MET A 65 3.34 -0.89 15.97
N LEU A 66 2.10 -1.20 16.36
CA LEU A 66 1.56 -0.90 17.69
C LEU A 66 1.49 -2.18 18.51
N LYS A 67 2.08 -2.16 19.69
CA LYS A 67 1.87 -3.22 20.68
C LYS A 67 0.68 -2.84 21.55
N LEU A 68 -0.35 -3.68 21.55
CA LEU A 68 -1.56 -3.43 22.32
C LEU A 68 -1.58 -4.30 23.58
N ASN A 69 -1.85 -3.67 24.73
CA ASN A 69 -2.26 -4.41 25.91
C ASN A 69 -3.78 -4.58 25.89
N ASN A 70 -4.21 -5.82 25.73
CA ASN A 70 -5.61 -6.18 25.77
C ASN A 70 -5.83 -7.04 27.02
N ASN A 71 -6.54 -6.52 28.02
CA ASN A 71 -6.82 -7.21 29.29
C ASN A 71 -7.67 -8.49 29.13
N ASN A 72 -8.05 -8.85 27.90
CA ASN A 72 -8.70 -10.12 27.60
C ASN A 72 -7.67 -11.26 27.63
N ASN A 73 -7.49 -11.79 28.84
CA ASN A 73 -6.76 -12.97 29.29
C ASN A 73 -7.04 -14.27 28.50
N ASN A 74 -6.82 -14.29 27.18
CA ASN A 74 -6.83 -15.52 26.39
C ASN A 74 -5.64 -15.53 25.41
N ASN A 75 -4.53 -16.04 25.94
CA ASN A 75 -3.48 -16.82 25.28
C ASN A 75 -2.77 -16.22 24.04
N ASN A 76 -1.50 -15.85 24.26
CA ASN A 76 -0.35 -16.15 23.39
C ASN A 76 -0.40 -15.75 21.91
N ASN A 77 -1.05 -14.66 21.55
CA ASN A 77 -0.80 -14.02 20.26
C ASN A 77 -0.21 -12.64 20.49
N ASN A 78 0.93 -12.37 19.85
CA ASN A 78 1.53 -11.04 19.82
C ASN A 78 0.45 -10.03 19.40
N ASN A 79 0.09 -9.12 20.29
CA ASN A 79 -0.91 -8.08 20.05
C ASN A 79 -0.32 -6.92 19.23
N ASP A 80 0.58 -7.27 18.30
CA ASP A 80 1.31 -6.34 17.47
C ASP A 80 0.50 -6.09 16.20
N VAL A 81 0.15 -4.83 15.98
CA VAL A 81 -0.73 -4.41 14.89
C VAL A 81 0.06 -3.53 13.93
N PRO A 82 0.21 -3.94 12.66
CA PRO A 82 0.85 -3.11 11.65
C PRO A 82 -0.08 -1.97 11.25
N LEU A 83 0.45 -0.75 11.20
CA LEU A 83 -0.26 0.45 10.76
C LEU A 83 0.54 1.20 9.70
N GLU A 84 -0.22 1.92 8.87
CA GLU A 84 0.26 2.89 7.91
C GLU A 84 0.91 4.06 8.65
N ASN A 85 2.02 4.58 8.12
CA ASN A 85 2.84 5.60 8.80
C ASN A 85 2.02 6.77 9.35
N GLU A 86 1.11 7.33 8.53
CA GLU A 86 0.26 8.45 8.92
C GLU A 86 -0.63 8.14 10.13
N PHE A 87 -1.18 6.92 10.17
CA PHE A 87 -2.03 6.49 11.27
C PHE A 87 -1.18 6.20 12.51
N TRP A 88 -0.03 5.55 12.32
CA TRP A 88 0.91 5.28 13.39
C TRP A 88 1.41 6.58 14.04
N ASP A 89 1.74 7.61 13.25
CA ASP A 89 2.20 8.91 13.74
C ASP A 89 1.14 9.64 14.59
N SER A 90 -0.13 9.48 14.22
CA SER A 90 -1.25 10.11 14.93
C SER A 90 -1.57 9.51 16.32
N ILE A 91 -1.15 8.26 16.55
CA ILE A 91 -1.45 7.49 17.76
C ILE A 91 -0.29 7.63 18.76
N MET A 92 -0.62 7.83 20.03
CA MET A 92 0.34 7.94 21.13
C MET A 92 0.30 6.72 22.05
N VAL A 93 1.42 6.45 22.73
CA VAL A 93 1.45 5.45 23.82
C VAL A 93 0.50 5.91 24.93
N GLY A 94 -0.32 5.00 25.43
CA GLY A 94 -1.39 5.26 26.39
C GLY A 94 -2.76 5.52 25.75
N ASP A 95 -2.84 5.76 24.44
CA ASP A 95 -4.14 5.86 23.75
C ASP A 95 -4.83 4.49 23.74
N SER A 96 -6.15 4.48 23.89
CA SER A 96 -6.99 3.30 23.67
C SER A 96 -7.45 3.27 22.23
N VAL A 97 -7.16 2.19 21.51
CA VAL A 97 -7.51 2.02 20.10
C VAL A 97 -8.56 0.93 19.94
N VAL A 98 -9.52 1.16 19.05
CA VAL A 98 -10.58 0.21 18.73
C VAL A 98 -10.85 0.21 17.23
N LYS A 99 -10.68 -0.96 16.61
CA LYS A 99 -11.00 -1.23 15.22
C LYS A 99 -12.00 -2.37 15.13
N ILE A 100 -13.18 -2.08 14.59
CA ILE A 100 -14.24 -3.07 14.41
C ILE A 100 -14.11 -3.73 13.03
N ARG A 101 -14.33 -5.04 12.97
CA ARG A 101 -14.34 -5.81 11.71
C ARG A 101 -15.44 -5.30 10.77
N GLY A 102 -15.13 -5.19 9.49
CA GLY A 102 -16.02 -4.68 8.45
C GLY A 102 -16.02 -3.15 8.31
N GLN A 103 -15.54 -2.41 9.31
CA GLN A 103 -15.45 -0.95 9.27
C GLN A 103 -14.10 -0.50 8.70
N ALA A 104 -14.04 0.69 8.11
CA ALA A 104 -12.79 1.30 7.64
C ALA A 104 -12.15 2.21 8.71
N GLU A 105 -12.80 2.40 9.85
CA GLU A 105 -12.41 3.38 10.86
C GLU A 105 -11.66 2.74 12.02
N ILE A 106 -10.58 3.38 12.47
CA ILE A 106 -9.95 3.14 13.76
C ILE A 106 -10.36 4.29 14.67
N ASN A 107 -11.00 3.95 15.79
CA ASN A 107 -11.31 4.92 16.83
C ASN A 107 -10.16 4.94 17.85
N VAL A 108 -9.61 6.12 18.10
CA VAL A 108 -8.55 6.35 19.07
C VAL A 108 -9.11 7.25 20.16
N TYR A 109 -8.96 6.82 21.41
CA TYR A 109 -9.44 7.52 22.60
C TYR A 109 -8.25 7.88 23.46
N ARG A 110 -8.09 9.17 23.74
CA ARG A 110 -7.02 9.70 24.56
C ARG A 110 -7.53 10.02 25.98
N ASN A 111 -6.61 10.04 26.94
CA ASN A 111 -6.91 10.31 28.35
C ASN A 111 -7.55 11.70 28.59
N ASP A 112 -7.34 12.66 27.69
CA ASP A 112 -7.95 14.00 27.72
C ASP A 112 -9.39 14.03 27.17
N SER A 113 -10.02 12.86 26.98
CA SER A 113 -11.33 12.67 26.36
C SER A 113 -11.38 13.02 24.86
N THR A 114 -10.24 13.28 24.22
CA THR A 114 -10.17 13.46 22.77
C THR A 114 -10.45 12.14 22.06
N LYS A 115 -11.31 12.19 21.04
CA LYS A 115 -11.56 11.08 20.11
C LYS A 115 -11.01 11.43 18.73
N ILE A 116 -10.11 10.61 18.23
CA ILE A 116 -9.58 10.71 16.86
C ILE A 116 -10.15 9.55 16.04
N ILE A 117 -10.62 9.82 14.83
CA ILE A 117 -11.13 8.81 13.90
C ILE A 117 -10.19 8.77 12.70
N LEU A 118 -9.49 7.65 12.52
CA LEU A 118 -8.62 7.41 11.38
C LEU A 118 -9.38 6.55 10.38
N ASN A 119 -9.52 7.01 9.14
CA ASN A 119 -10.36 6.35 8.15
C ASN A 119 -9.53 5.79 6.99
N TYR A 120 -9.45 4.47 6.90
CA TYR A 120 -8.77 3.78 5.79
C TYR A 120 -9.35 4.17 4.44
N LYS A 121 -10.66 4.44 4.34
CA LYS A 121 -11.29 4.79 3.07
C LYS A 121 -10.71 6.09 2.52
N ASP A 122 -10.52 7.09 3.38
CA ASP A 122 -10.00 8.40 2.99
C ASP A 122 -8.52 8.29 2.64
N TYR A 123 -7.75 7.54 3.44
CA TYR A 123 -6.34 7.25 3.17
C TYR A 123 -6.12 6.57 1.80
N TYR A 124 -6.83 5.47 1.51
CA TYR A 124 -6.68 4.78 0.23
C TYR A 124 -7.21 5.59 -0.95
N LYS A 125 -8.23 6.44 -0.74
CA LYS A 125 -8.69 7.36 -1.77
C LYS A 125 -7.60 8.37 -2.14
N GLU A 126 -6.91 8.95 -1.17
CA GLU A 126 -5.80 9.87 -1.43
C GLU A 126 -4.66 9.17 -2.19
N LEU A 127 -4.33 7.93 -1.83
CA LEU A 127 -3.31 7.15 -2.54
C LEU A 127 -3.68 6.89 -4.01
N ILE A 128 -4.94 6.58 -4.29
CA ILE A 128 -5.45 6.40 -5.67
C ILE A 128 -5.36 7.72 -6.46
N GLU A 129 -5.73 8.85 -5.84
CA GLU A 129 -5.65 10.16 -6.49
C GLU A 129 -4.20 10.55 -6.78
N ARG A 130 -3.29 10.29 -5.83
CA ARG A 130 -1.86 10.54 -5.98
C ARG A 130 -1.23 9.67 -7.07
N SER A 131 -1.63 8.40 -7.19
CA SER A 131 -1.11 7.51 -8.22
C SER A 131 -1.56 7.95 -9.62
N LYS A 132 -2.83 8.36 -9.79
CA LYS A 132 -3.35 8.89 -11.06
C LYS A 132 -2.60 10.16 -11.48
N LYS A 133 -2.43 11.11 -10.56
CA LYS A 133 -1.69 12.36 -10.82
C LYS A 133 -0.26 12.10 -11.29
N LYS A 134 0.44 11.14 -10.67
CA LYS A 134 1.82 10.80 -11.04
C LYS A 134 1.90 10.25 -12.47
N ILE A 135 0.95 9.38 -12.84
CA ILE A 135 0.87 8.82 -14.21
C ILE A 135 0.64 9.94 -15.23
N ASP A 136 -0.25 10.89 -14.92
CA ASP A 136 -0.53 12.03 -15.80
C ASP A 136 0.71 12.94 -15.96
N GLU A 137 1.46 13.18 -14.89
CA GLU A 137 2.71 13.96 -14.92
C GLU A 137 3.81 13.26 -15.76
N GLU A 138 3.96 11.94 -15.62
CA GLU A 138 4.90 11.15 -16.41
C GLU A 138 4.52 11.13 -17.90
N PHE A 139 3.23 10.93 -18.22
CA PHE A 139 2.74 10.96 -19.60
C PHE A 139 2.95 12.32 -20.26
N ASN A 140 2.65 13.41 -19.55
CA ASN A 140 2.87 14.77 -20.05
C ASN A 140 4.36 15.06 -20.29
N THR A 141 5.24 14.53 -19.43
CA THR A 141 6.69 14.67 -19.59
C THR A 141 7.18 13.95 -20.84
N ILE A 142 6.75 12.69 -21.05
CA ILE A 142 7.11 11.91 -22.25
C ILE A 142 6.58 12.59 -23.51
N SER A 143 5.32 13.04 -23.50
CA SER A 143 4.71 13.75 -24.63
C SER A 143 5.51 14.99 -25.04
N ARG A 144 5.97 15.78 -24.07
CA ARG A 144 6.86 16.94 -24.33
C ARG A 144 8.18 16.53 -24.96
N TYR A 145 8.87 15.53 -24.42
CA TYR A 145 10.14 15.05 -25.00
C TYR A 145 9.97 14.59 -26.45
N VAL A 146 8.90 13.83 -26.73
CA VAL A 146 8.59 13.36 -28.07
C VAL A 146 8.35 14.55 -29.00
N SER A 147 7.52 15.53 -28.61
CA SER A 147 7.28 16.73 -29.42
C SER A 147 8.53 17.57 -29.67
N THR A 148 9.45 17.67 -28.70
CA THR A 148 10.73 18.39 -28.88
C THR A 148 11.65 17.68 -29.86
N VAL A 149 11.70 16.34 -29.86
CA VAL A 149 12.52 15.55 -30.80
C VAL A 149 11.98 15.65 -32.23
N TYR A 150 10.67 15.75 -32.43
CA TYR A 150 10.08 15.89 -33.77
C TYR A 150 10.19 17.31 -34.37
N LEU A 151 10.65 18.31 -33.60
CA LEU A 151 10.84 19.69 -34.05
C LEU A 151 12.31 20.04 -34.37
N LEU A 152 13.24 19.06 -34.23
CA LEU A 152 14.65 19.14 -34.62
C LEU A 152 14.91 18.29 -35.86
#